data_AF-A0A7C7Y6M2-F1
#
_entry.id   AF-A0A7C7Y6M2-F1
#
_cell.length_a   1.000
_cell.length_b   1.000
_cell.length_c   1.000
_cell.angle_alpha   90.00
_cell.angle_beta   90.00
_cell.angle_gamma   90.00
#
_symmetry.space_group_name_H-M   'P 1'
#
loop_
_entity.id
_entity.type
_entity.pdbx_description
1 polymer ?
#
loop_
_entity_poly.entity_id
_entity_poly.type
_entity_poly.pdbx_seq_one_letter_code
_entity_poly.pdbx_strand_id
1 'polypeptide(L)'
;MFIRNILSRTISTTLRYALSSLLLFALAGPAQADFHKFEILEIFSNADGTVQFVELIGTKDDQELLGGHLLTSNSSSYTFIGHLPASNTDGRSVLVATTAFADLPGAPTPDYILPDSFLSFQNDTINYGADTDVVGYGLLPTDGSTSIDRNGTPGTNSPRNFAGVSGSIDASVVLGFSCGDGNVDTGEACDDGNTASGDCCSANCQFEGSGMSCNDNNACTSGDACDGAGICAQGTQINCNDGNDCTTNSCNTATGCTIANEPAGSFCSDANICTNSDTCDGAGSCQAESAVNCDDGDECTADGCDGISGCFHSEILGCAALAPLVPSVPSLGLVPRSLLLMAILGFGAARLRGKEV
;
A
#
# COMPACT_ATOMS: atom_id res chain seq x y z
N MET A 1 -10.95 -85.94 -63.95
CA MET A 1 -10.79 -85.63 -62.51
C MET A 1 -9.67 -84.61 -62.19
N PHE A 2 -8.90 -84.12 -63.18
CA PHE A 2 -7.74 -83.23 -62.93
C PHE A 2 -8.05 -81.72 -62.92
N ILE A 3 -9.09 -81.25 -63.62
CA ILE A 3 -9.36 -79.80 -63.78
C ILE A 3 -10.07 -79.19 -62.56
N ARG A 4 -10.91 -79.95 -61.84
CA ARG A 4 -11.59 -79.48 -60.62
C ARG A 4 -10.65 -79.20 -59.44
N ASN A 5 -9.46 -79.82 -59.42
CA ASN A 5 -8.53 -79.72 -58.29
C ASN A 5 -7.62 -78.47 -58.37
N ILE A 6 -7.39 -77.95 -59.57
CA ILE A 6 -6.55 -76.76 -59.79
C ILE A 6 -7.34 -75.50 -59.46
N LEU A 7 -8.58 -75.36 -59.95
CA LEU A 7 -9.45 -74.22 -59.65
C LEU A 7 -9.75 -74.05 -58.15
N SER A 8 -9.94 -75.15 -57.41
CA SER A 8 -10.20 -75.12 -55.96
C SER A 8 -8.98 -74.64 -55.14
N ARG A 9 -7.75 -75.01 -55.55
CA ARG A 9 -6.52 -74.57 -54.89
C ARG A 9 -6.22 -73.09 -55.13
N THR A 10 -6.47 -72.58 -56.33
CA THR A 10 -6.19 -71.17 -56.67
C THR A 10 -7.20 -70.20 -56.05
N ILE A 11 -8.46 -70.59 -55.92
CA ILE A 11 -9.50 -69.81 -55.22
C ILE A 11 -9.22 -69.80 -53.70
N SER A 12 -8.74 -70.92 -53.13
CA SER A 12 -8.38 -71.00 -51.71
C SER A 12 -7.19 -70.13 -51.32
N THR A 13 -6.16 -70.04 -52.17
CA THR A 13 -5.01 -69.16 -51.91
C THR A 13 -5.36 -67.69 -52.10
N THR A 14 -6.05 -67.32 -53.18
CA THR A 14 -6.48 -65.91 -53.40
C THR A 14 -7.45 -65.41 -52.34
N LEU A 15 -8.38 -66.26 -51.88
CA LEU A 15 -9.30 -65.91 -50.79
C LEU A 15 -8.57 -65.78 -49.44
N ARG A 16 -7.55 -66.60 -49.17
CA ARG A 16 -6.70 -66.47 -47.97
C ARG A 16 -5.88 -65.19 -47.98
N TYR A 17 -5.30 -64.81 -49.12
CA TYR A 17 -4.59 -63.55 -49.24
C TYR A 17 -5.55 -62.36 -49.10
N ALA A 18 -6.72 -62.40 -49.75
CA ALA A 18 -7.72 -61.34 -49.65
C ALA A 18 -8.24 -61.16 -48.20
N LEU A 19 -8.52 -62.26 -47.48
CA LEU A 19 -8.93 -62.21 -46.07
C LEU A 19 -7.80 -61.73 -45.15
N SER A 20 -6.55 -62.15 -45.39
CA SER A 20 -5.40 -61.65 -44.62
C SER A 20 -5.16 -60.15 -44.86
N SER A 21 -5.31 -59.67 -46.10
CA SER A 21 -5.22 -58.24 -46.43
C SER A 21 -6.34 -57.43 -45.79
N LEU A 22 -7.58 -57.95 -45.80
CA LEU A 22 -8.73 -57.29 -45.18
C LEU A 22 -8.59 -57.25 -43.65
N LEU A 23 -7.99 -58.27 -43.04
CA LEU A 23 -7.71 -58.32 -41.60
C LEU A 23 -6.58 -57.37 -41.19
N LEU A 24 -5.56 -57.18 -42.04
CA LEU A 24 -4.50 -56.18 -41.85
C LEU A 24 -5.02 -54.74 -41.95
N PHE A 25 -5.98 -54.46 -42.83
CA PHE A 25 -6.65 -53.15 -42.89
C PHE A 25 -7.64 -52.93 -41.74
N ALA A 26 -8.26 -53.98 -41.20
CA ALA A 26 -9.18 -53.88 -40.06
C ALA A 26 -8.48 -53.74 -38.68
N LEU A 27 -7.17 -54.00 -38.62
CA LEU A 27 -6.34 -53.85 -37.40
C LEU A 27 -5.46 -52.60 -37.43
N ALA A 28 -5.41 -51.88 -38.56
CA ALA A 28 -4.80 -50.56 -38.61
C ALA A 28 -5.75 -49.57 -37.91
N GLY A 29 -5.55 -49.37 -36.61
CA GLY A 29 -6.08 -48.19 -35.93
C GLY A 29 -5.58 -46.92 -36.61
N PRO A 30 -6.25 -45.76 -36.43
CA PRO A 30 -5.73 -44.51 -36.95
C PRO A 30 -4.29 -44.36 -36.45
N ALA A 31 -3.33 -44.22 -37.38
CA ALA A 31 -2.02 -43.74 -37.02
C ALA A 31 -2.23 -42.30 -36.52
N GLN A 32 -2.31 -42.11 -35.21
CA GLN A 32 -2.10 -40.80 -34.62
C GLN A 32 -0.63 -40.49 -34.90
N ALA A 33 -0.38 -39.60 -35.86
CA ALA A 33 0.92 -38.96 -35.89
C ALA A 33 1.10 -38.29 -34.53
N ASP A 34 2.25 -38.52 -33.90
CA ASP A 34 2.59 -37.87 -32.65
C ASP A 34 2.91 -36.41 -33.01
N PHE A 35 1.94 -35.51 -32.87
CA PHE A 35 2.09 -34.14 -33.36
C PHE A 35 2.86 -33.28 -32.34
N HIS A 36 3.94 -32.67 -32.84
CA HIS A 36 4.77 -31.55 -32.33
C HIS A 36 4.97 -31.47 -30.82
N LYS A 37 5.88 -32.29 -30.30
CA LYS A 37 6.27 -32.37 -28.90
C LYS A 37 7.08 -31.17 -28.41
N PHE A 38 6.44 -30.00 -28.34
CA PHE A 38 6.96 -28.84 -27.65
C PHE A 38 6.12 -28.52 -26.42
N GLU A 39 6.78 -28.05 -25.38
CA GLU A 39 6.15 -27.56 -24.15
C GLU A 39 6.55 -26.11 -23.93
N ILE A 40 5.66 -25.30 -23.36
CA ILE A 40 5.93 -23.92 -22.97
C ILE A 40 6.83 -23.95 -21.73
N LEU A 41 7.96 -23.27 -21.82
CA LEU A 41 9.00 -23.26 -20.80
C LEU A 41 9.03 -21.95 -20.01
N GLU A 42 9.02 -20.82 -20.72
CA GLU A 42 9.23 -19.50 -20.14
C GLU A 42 8.32 -18.47 -20.83
N ILE A 43 7.71 -17.56 -20.06
CA ILE A 43 6.74 -16.57 -20.54
C ILE A 43 7.08 -15.20 -19.96
N PHE A 44 7.10 -14.18 -20.83
CA PHE A 44 7.42 -12.81 -20.44
C PHE A 44 6.55 -11.79 -21.21
N SER A 45 6.19 -10.72 -20.51
CA SER A 45 5.66 -9.50 -21.11
C SER A 45 6.10 -8.30 -20.26
N ASN A 46 6.49 -7.20 -20.89
CA ASN A 46 6.55 -5.91 -20.19
C ASN A 46 5.13 -5.34 -19.98
N ALA A 47 5.03 -4.22 -19.25
CA ALA A 47 3.75 -3.65 -18.80
C ALA A 47 2.78 -3.27 -19.95
N ASP A 48 3.30 -2.73 -21.05
CA ASP A 48 2.49 -2.30 -22.20
C ASP A 48 2.28 -3.40 -23.26
N GLY A 49 2.91 -4.57 -23.08
CA GLY A 49 2.84 -5.71 -23.99
C GLY A 49 3.55 -5.51 -25.32
N THR A 50 4.41 -4.50 -25.46
CA THR A 50 5.21 -4.28 -26.68
C THR A 50 6.41 -5.23 -26.76
N VAL A 51 6.99 -5.60 -25.61
CA VAL A 51 8.08 -6.57 -25.49
C VAL A 51 7.54 -7.83 -24.83
N GLN A 52 7.34 -8.87 -25.65
CA GLN A 52 6.88 -10.17 -25.18
C GLN A 52 7.69 -11.30 -25.78
N PHE A 53 7.81 -12.40 -25.05
CA PHE A 53 8.28 -13.67 -25.59
C PHE A 53 7.59 -14.87 -24.95
N VAL A 54 7.55 -15.97 -25.71
CA VAL A 54 7.22 -17.31 -25.27
C VAL A 54 8.34 -18.22 -25.71
N GLU A 55 8.98 -18.89 -24.76
CA GLU A 55 9.96 -19.94 -25.03
C GLU A 55 9.29 -21.30 -24.99
N LEU A 56 9.48 -22.08 -26.05
CA LEU A 56 9.08 -23.49 -26.11
C LEU A 56 10.32 -24.38 -25.98
N ILE A 57 10.16 -25.59 -25.46
CA ILE A 57 11.22 -26.62 -25.43
C ILE A 57 10.75 -27.90 -26.09
N GLY A 58 11.55 -28.44 -27.00
CA GLY A 58 11.25 -29.73 -27.63
C GLY A 58 11.49 -30.89 -26.65
N THR A 59 10.60 -31.87 -26.65
CA THR A 59 10.69 -33.08 -25.80
C THR A 59 10.91 -34.37 -26.59
N LYS A 60 11.05 -34.22 -27.92
CA LYS A 60 11.46 -35.24 -28.89
C LYS A 60 12.21 -34.62 -30.05
N ASP A 61 13.02 -35.43 -30.71
CA ASP A 61 13.57 -35.14 -32.03
C ASP A 61 12.51 -35.29 -33.13
N ASP A 62 12.87 -34.83 -34.32
CA ASP A 62 12.09 -34.85 -35.56
C ASP A 62 10.75 -34.07 -35.47
N GLN A 63 10.75 -32.97 -34.72
CA GLN A 63 9.60 -32.07 -34.54
C GLN A 63 9.77 -30.72 -35.27
N GLU A 64 10.69 -30.61 -36.23
CA GLU A 64 11.03 -29.35 -36.90
C GLU A 64 9.89 -28.75 -37.72
N LEU A 65 8.86 -29.55 -38.04
CA LEU A 65 7.77 -29.19 -38.92
C LEU A 65 6.73 -28.25 -38.26
N LEU A 66 7.18 -27.08 -37.81
CA LEU A 66 6.33 -26.12 -37.09
C LEU A 66 5.33 -25.36 -37.96
N GLY A 67 5.65 -25.17 -39.24
CA GLY A 67 4.86 -24.36 -40.17
C GLY A 67 3.39 -24.77 -40.22
N GLY A 68 2.51 -23.80 -39.97
CA GLY A 68 1.06 -24.00 -39.95
C GLY A 68 0.46 -24.33 -38.57
N HIS A 69 1.26 -24.62 -37.54
CA HIS A 69 0.72 -24.74 -36.18
C HIS A 69 0.34 -23.39 -35.61
N LEU A 70 -0.49 -23.45 -34.59
CA LEU A 70 -0.98 -22.28 -33.87
C LEU A 70 -0.31 -22.19 -32.50
N LEU A 71 0.04 -20.96 -32.14
CA LEU A 71 0.18 -20.50 -30.78
C LEU A 71 -0.99 -19.55 -30.52
N THR A 72 -1.71 -19.75 -29.44
CA THR A 72 -2.91 -18.96 -29.10
C THR A 72 -2.82 -18.44 -27.68
N SER A 73 -3.33 -17.23 -27.47
CA SER A 73 -3.70 -16.70 -26.16
C SER A 73 -5.22 -16.61 -26.08
N ASN A 74 -5.77 -16.11 -24.97
CA ASN A 74 -7.20 -15.86 -24.84
C ASN A 74 -7.74 -14.83 -25.86
N SER A 75 -6.87 -13.92 -26.33
CA SER A 75 -7.25 -12.78 -27.17
C SER A 75 -6.63 -12.80 -28.56
N SER A 76 -5.54 -13.55 -28.76
CA SER A 76 -4.72 -13.50 -29.97
C SER A 76 -4.37 -14.89 -30.49
N SER A 77 -4.04 -14.95 -31.78
CA SER A 77 -3.62 -16.19 -32.44
C SER A 77 -2.47 -15.89 -33.40
N TYR A 78 -1.45 -16.75 -33.37
CA TYR A 78 -0.26 -16.67 -34.20
C TYR A 78 -0.06 -18.01 -34.90
N THR A 79 0.19 -17.96 -36.21
CA THR A 79 0.50 -19.14 -37.01
C THR A 79 1.98 -19.14 -37.34
N PHE A 80 2.67 -20.24 -37.06
CA PHE A 80 4.08 -20.39 -37.42
C PHE A 80 4.26 -20.35 -38.95
N ILE A 81 5.06 -19.40 -39.43
CA ILE A 81 5.32 -19.16 -40.86
C ILE A 81 6.56 -19.90 -41.39
N GLY A 82 6.78 -21.15 -40.98
CA GLY A 82 7.93 -21.93 -41.44
C GLY A 82 8.30 -23.08 -40.52
N HIS A 83 9.29 -23.86 -40.95
CA HIS A 83 9.83 -24.98 -40.17
C HIS A 83 11.16 -24.57 -39.51
N LEU A 84 11.50 -25.24 -38.42
CA LEU A 84 12.81 -25.10 -37.79
C LEU A 84 13.90 -25.62 -38.74
N PRO A 85 15.14 -25.09 -38.63
CA PRO A 85 16.21 -25.41 -39.57
C PRO A 85 16.83 -26.81 -39.40
N ALA A 86 16.51 -27.54 -38.33
CA ALA A 86 17.08 -28.87 -38.06
C ALA A 86 16.11 -29.75 -37.27
N SER A 87 16.21 -31.07 -37.48
CA SER A 87 15.33 -32.07 -36.86
C SER A 87 15.75 -32.51 -35.45
N ASN A 88 16.92 -32.11 -34.97
CA ASN A 88 17.38 -32.44 -33.61
C ASN A 88 16.70 -31.54 -32.55
N THR A 89 15.39 -31.67 -32.40
CA THR A 89 14.56 -30.79 -31.56
C THR A 89 14.53 -31.17 -30.08
N ASP A 90 14.99 -32.36 -29.67
CA ASP A 90 14.94 -32.79 -28.27
C ASP A 90 15.82 -31.91 -27.38
N GLY A 91 15.23 -31.32 -26.35
CA GLY A 91 15.88 -30.40 -25.41
C GLY A 91 16.30 -29.05 -26.01
N ARG A 92 15.86 -28.70 -27.23
CA ARG A 92 16.15 -27.39 -27.82
C ARG A 92 15.02 -26.41 -27.59
N SER A 93 15.40 -25.19 -27.24
CA SER A 93 14.48 -24.06 -27.11
C SER A 93 14.03 -23.55 -28.47
N VAL A 94 12.84 -22.97 -28.54
CA VAL A 94 12.35 -22.20 -29.69
C VAL A 94 11.80 -20.90 -29.13
N LEU A 95 12.37 -19.78 -29.57
CA LEU A 95 12.02 -18.46 -29.09
C LEU A 95 11.04 -17.80 -30.04
N VAL A 96 9.84 -17.51 -29.54
CA VAL A 96 8.81 -16.75 -30.25
C VAL A 96 8.66 -15.41 -29.53
N ALA A 97 9.06 -14.31 -30.16
CA ALA A 97 9.08 -13.02 -29.48
C ALA A 97 8.70 -11.85 -30.39
N THR A 98 8.23 -10.76 -29.79
CA THR A 98 7.89 -9.51 -30.47
C THR A 98 9.05 -8.89 -31.24
N THR A 99 8.74 -7.97 -32.16
CA THR A 99 9.80 -7.24 -32.89
C THR A 99 10.60 -6.34 -31.94
N ALA A 100 9.93 -5.65 -31.01
CA ALA A 100 10.61 -4.80 -30.03
C ALA A 100 11.59 -5.58 -29.16
N PHE A 101 11.25 -6.83 -28.77
CA PHE A 101 12.20 -7.73 -28.10
C PHE A 101 13.47 -7.97 -28.93
N ALA A 102 13.33 -8.21 -30.24
CA ALA A 102 14.48 -8.49 -31.11
C ALA A 102 15.45 -7.29 -31.24
N ASP A 103 14.97 -6.08 -31.00
CA ASP A 103 15.75 -4.84 -31.04
C ASP A 103 16.46 -4.53 -29.71
N LEU A 104 16.18 -5.27 -28.63
CA LEU A 104 16.78 -5.03 -27.32
C LEU A 104 18.27 -5.40 -27.29
N PRO A 105 19.14 -4.57 -26.66
CA PRO A 105 20.54 -4.91 -26.46
C PRO A 105 20.69 -6.20 -25.63
N GLY A 106 21.39 -7.19 -26.18
CA GLY A 106 21.66 -8.46 -25.50
C GLY A 106 20.56 -9.52 -25.65
N ALA A 107 19.44 -9.20 -26.30
CA ALA A 107 18.41 -10.17 -26.61
C ALA A 107 18.90 -11.20 -27.66
N PRO A 108 18.64 -12.50 -27.47
CA PRO A 108 18.83 -13.48 -28.53
C PRO A 108 17.86 -13.22 -29.69
N THR A 109 18.31 -13.39 -30.93
CA THR A 109 17.43 -13.26 -32.10
C THR A 109 16.30 -14.30 -32.03
N PRO A 110 15.02 -13.91 -32.09
CA PRO A 110 13.91 -14.85 -32.06
C PRO A 110 13.89 -15.78 -33.28
N ASP A 111 13.43 -17.01 -33.11
CA ASP A 111 13.20 -17.94 -34.21
C ASP A 111 11.94 -17.58 -35.00
N TYR A 112 10.96 -17.00 -34.30
CA TYR A 112 9.69 -16.53 -34.86
C TYR A 112 9.31 -15.18 -34.27
N ILE A 113 8.74 -14.31 -35.10
CA ILE A 113 8.29 -12.98 -34.69
C ILE A 113 6.81 -13.04 -34.30
N LEU A 114 6.54 -12.70 -33.04
CA LEU A 114 5.21 -12.57 -32.45
C LEU A 114 4.65 -11.17 -32.75
N PRO A 115 3.33 -11.03 -32.98
CA PRO A 115 2.68 -9.72 -32.96
C PRO A 115 2.75 -9.06 -31.59
N ASP A 116 2.74 -7.74 -31.55
CA ASP A 116 2.66 -6.97 -30.30
C ASP A 116 1.33 -7.25 -29.58
N SER A 117 1.33 -7.15 -28.25
CA SER A 117 0.16 -7.39 -27.38
C SER A 117 -0.50 -8.76 -27.59
N PHE A 118 0.28 -9.78 -27.94
CA PHE A 118 -0.19 -11.14 -28.09
C PHE A 118 -0.62 -11.75 -26.74
N LEU A 119 0.17 -11.52 -25.69
CA LEU A 119 -0.10 -11.95 -24.32
C LEU A 119 -0.82 -10.85 -23.52
N SER A 120 -1.81 -11.24 -22.71
CA SER A 120 -2.34 -10.40 -21.64
C SER A 120 -1.47 -10.52 -20.40
N PHE A 121 -1.16 -9.40 -19.72
CA PHE A 121 -0.40 -9.44 -18.47
C PHE A 121 -1.18 -10.07 -17.29
N GLN A 122 -2.51 -10.22 -17.41
CA GLN A 122 -3.33 -10.89 -16.40
C GLN A 122 -4.22 -11.98 -17.01
N ASN A 123 -4.35 -13.08 -16.29
CA ASN A 123 -5.31 -14.17 -16.51
C ASN A 123 -5.38 -14.64 -17.97
N ASP A 124 -4.24 -15.01 -18.53
CA ASP A 124 -4.16 -15.55 -19.89
C ASP A 124 -3.95 -17.07 -19.89
N THR A 125 -4.17 -17.69 -21.03
CA THR A 125 -3.88 -19.08 -21.28
C THR A 125 -3.24 -19.23 -22.64
N ILE A 126 -1.98 -19.64 -22.65
CA ILE A 126 -1.23 -19.93 -23.85
C ILE A 126 -1.50 -21.39 -24.23
N ASN A 127 -1.89 -21.61 -25.47
CA ASN A 127 -2.12 -22.94 -26.02
C ASN A 127 -1.32 -23.11 -27.31
N TYR A 128 -0.49 -24.15 -27.32
CA TYR A 128 0.36 -24.52 -28.44
C TYR A 128 -0.16 -25.79 -29.12
N GLY A 129 -0.17 -25.77 -30.46
CA GLY A 129 -0.30 -26.97 -31.28
C GLY A 129 -1.65 -27.69 -31.15
N ALA A 130 -2.75 -26.94 -31.01
CA ALA A 130 -4.10 -27.47 -30.81
C ALA A 130 -4.21 -28.38 -29.58
N ASP A 131 -3.98 -27.80 -28.39
CA ASP A 131 -4.03 -28.46 -27.08
C ASP A 131 -2.89 -29.45 -26.83
N THR A 132 -1.77 -29.33 -27.56
CA THR A 132 -0.58 -30.16 -27.30
C THR A 132 0.08 -29.79 -25.99
N ASP A 133 0.21 -28.48 -25.72
CA ASP A 133 0.57 -27.96 -24.40
C ASP A 133 -0.21 -26.69 -24.10
N VAL A 134 -0.68 -26.58 -22.86
CA VAL A 134 -1.54 -25.49 -22.39
C VAL A 134 -1.05 -25.01 -21.04
N VAL A 135 -0.69 -23.72 -20.97
CA VAL A 135 -0.20 -23.07 -19.75
C VAL A 135 -1.04 -21.84 -19.47
N GLY A 136 -1.67 -21.82 -18.30
CA GLY A 136 -2.40 -20.67 -17.77
C GLY A 136 -1.60 -19.98 -16.66
N TYR A 137 -1.71 -18.66 -16.57
CA TYR A 137 -1.09 -17.87 -15.51
C TYR A 137 -2.02 -16.76 -15.02
N GLY A 138 -1.84 -16.36 -13.76
CA GLY A 138 -2.62 -15.30 -13.13
C GLY A 138 -2.10 -13.90 -13.48
N LEU A 139 -0.80 -13.67 -13.31
CA LEU A 139 -0.13 -12.40 -13.60
C LEU A 139 1.24 -12.67 -14.20
N LEU A 140 1.65 -11.87 -15.19
CA LEU A 140 3.04 -11.78 -15.64
C LEU A 140 3.78 -10.68 -14.88
N PRO A 141 5.06 -10.88 -14.51
CA PRO A 141 5.90 -9.80 -14.04
C PRO A 141 6.03 -8.74 -15.13
N THR A 142 5.80 -7.48 -14.77
CA THR A 142 5.86 -6.33 -15.70
C THR A 142 7.11 -5.47 -15.47
N ASP A 143 8.03 -5.93 -14.63
CA ASP A 143 9.26 -5.24 -14.22
C ASP A 143 10.33 -5.15 -15.31
N GLY A 144 10.08 -5.73 -16.49
CA GLY A 144 10.98 -5.70 -17.63
C GLY A 144 12.17 -6.68 -17.55
N SER A 145 12.37 -7.39 -16.43
CA SER A 145 13.57 -8.22 -16.20
C SER A 145 13.28 -9.63 -15.64
N THR A 146 12.05 -9.88 -15.19
CA THR A 146 11.59 -11.16 -14.65
C THR A 146 10.58 -11.79 -15.60
N SER A 147 10.68 -13.10 -15.82
CA SER A 147 9.70 -13.93 -16.53
C SER A 147 9.08 -14.94 -15.55
N ILE A 148 8.12 -15.75 -16.02
CA ILE A 148 7.64 -16.92 -15.27
C ILE A 148 7.99 -18.21 -15.99
N ASP A 149 8.19 -19.27 -15.20
CA ASP A 149 8.16 -20.64 -15.71
C ASP A 149 6.71 -21.09 -16.00
N ARG A 150 6.57 -22.29 -16.56
CA ARG A 150 5.26 -22.89 -16.84
C ARG A 150 4.33 -23.07 -15.63
N ASN A 151 4.87 -23.05 -14.41
CA ASN A 151 4.10 -23.18 -13.17
C ASN A 151 3.70 -21.80 -12.62
N GLY A 152 4.06 -20.71 -13.30
CA GLY A 152 3.85 -19.35 -12.81
C GLY A 152 4.89 -18.89 -11.79
N THR A 153 6.01 -19.62 -11.64
CA THR A 153 7.09 -19.26 -10.72
C THR A 153 7.94 -18.16 -11.34
N PRO A 154 8.07 -16.98 -10.72
CA PRO A 154 8.90 -15.90 -11.25
C PRO A 154 10.40 -16.23 -11.18
N GLY A 155 11.16 -15.77 -12.17
CA GLY A 155 12.62 -15.85 -12.21
C GLY A 155 13.23 -14.85 -13.18
N THR A 156 14.55 -14.64 -13.13
CA THR A 156 15.26 -13.80 -14.11
C THR A 156 14.96 -14.30 -15.51
N ASN A 157 14.57 -13.41 -16.43
CA ASN A 157 14.31 -13.85 -17.78
C ASN A 157 15.60 -14.39 -18.43
N SER A 158 15.50 -15.53 -19.10
CA SER A 158 16.65 -16.21 -19.68
C SER A 158 16.38 -16.81 -21.07
N PRO A 159 15.68 -16.07 -21.97
CA PRO A 159 15.20 -16.63 -23.22
C PRO A 159 16.33 -17.27 -24.02
N ARG A 160 16.04 -18.38 -24.68
CA ARG A 160 16.98 -19.08 -25.58
C ARG A 160 16.34 -19.37 -26.92
N ASN A 161 17.03 -19.00 -28.00
CA ASN A 161 16.60 -19.36 -29.35
C ASN A 161 17.04 -20.77 -29.76
N PHE A 162 16.56 -21.24 -30.90
CA PHE A 162 16.87 -22.57 -31.41
C PHE A 162 18.36 -22.75 -31.60
N ALA A 163 19.09 -21.73 -32.10
CA ALA A 163 20.54 -21.75 -32.23
C ALA A 163 21.31 -21.93 -30.90
N GLY A 164 20.63 -21.85 -29.76
CA GLY A 164 21.20 -22.03 -28.42
C GLY A 164 21.75 -20.74 -27.83
N VAL A 165 21.56 -19.60 -28.49
CA VAL A 165 21.91 -18.28 -27.97
C VAL A 165 20.88 -17.90 -26.92
N SER A 166 21.35 -17.47 -25.75
CA SER A 166 20.52 -17.03 -24.64
C SER A 166 21.07 -15.73 -24.09
N GLY A 167 20.19 -14.90 -23.56
CA GLY A 167 20.54 -13.62 -22.93
C GLY A 167 19.36 -13.08 -22.16
N SER A 168 19.63 -12.65 -20.92
CA SER A 168 18.65 -11.89 -20.14
C SER A 168 18.52 -10.49 -20.71
N ILE A 169 17.29 -10.01 -20.80
CA ILE A 169 16.94 -8.67 -21.22
C ILE A 169 16.50 -7.83 -20.02
N ASP A 170 16.70 -6.53 -20.13
CA ASP A 170 16.08 -5.54 -19.26
C ASP A 170 15.27 -4.57 -20.13
N ALA A 171 13.99 -4.89 -20.30
CA ALA A 171 13.06 -4.10 -21.09
C ALA A 171 12.66 -2.78 -20.41
N SER A 172 13.03 -2.56 -19.14
CA SER A 172 12.81 -1.28 -18.45
C SER A 172 13.68 -0.16 -19.05
N VAL A 173 14.92 -0.49 -19.42
CA VAL A 173 15.95 0.47 -19.84
C VAL A 173 15.72 1.04 -21.24
N VAL A 174 14.99 0.33 -22.10
CA VAL A 174 14.83 0.71 -23.51
C VAL A 174 13.57 1.55 -23.77
N LEU A 175 12.62 1.56 -22.83
CA LEU A 175 11.34 2.26 -22.99
C LEU A 175 11.16 3.47 -22.08
N GLY A 176 12.13 3.75 -21.18
CA GLY A 176 12.06 4.88 -20.24
C GLY A 176 11.24 4.59 -18.98
N PHE A 177 10.71 3.37 -18.86
CA PHE A 177 9.86 2.93 -17.76
C PHE A 177 10.71 2.37 -16.63
N SER A 178 11.11 3.24 -15.72
CA SER A 178 11.78 2.86 -14.48
C SER A 178 10.97 3.38 -13.31
N CYS A 179 10.39 2.47 -12.54
CA CYS A 179 9.72 2.84 -11.31
C CYS A 179 10.64 3.65 -10.40
N GLY A 180 10.14 4.77 -9.91
CA GLY A 180 10.87 5.69 -9.04
C GLY A 180 11.67 6.75 -9.78
N ASP A 181 11.31 7.11 -11.01
CA ASP A 181 11.99 8.16 -11.77
C ASP A 181 11.37 9.56 -11.59
N GLY A 182 10.24 9.64 -10.91
CA GLY A 182 9.47 10.85 -10.65
C GLY A 182 8.32 11.10 -11.62
N ASN A 183 8.11 10.24 -12.61
CA ASN A 183 7.04 10.35 -13.61
C ASN A 183 6.14 9.12 -13.54
N VAL A 184 4.82 9.33 -13.52
CA VAL A 184 3.88 8.20 -13.65
C VAL A 184 3.78 7.80 -15.11
N ASP A 185 4.37 6.65 -15.42
CA ASP A 185 4.49 6.12 -16.76
C ASP A 185 3.39 5.11 -17.14
N THR A 186 3.36 4.70 -18.41
CA THR A 186 2.40 3.68 -18.87
C THR A 186 2.72 2.33 -18.25
N GLY A 187 1.81 1.84 -17.40
CA GLY A 187 1.98 0.58 -16.65
C GLY A 187 2.16 0.79 -15.14
N GLU A 188 2.39 2.04 -14.73
CA GLU A 188 2.48 2.43 -13.33
C GLU A 188 1.13 2.93 -12.83
N ALA A 189 0.80 2.58 -11.58
CA ALA A 189 -0.32 3.17 -10.88
C ALA A 189 0.11 4.45 -10.14
N CYS A 190 1.38 4.52 -9.71
CA CYS A 190 2.00 5.62 -8.99
C CYS A 190 3.50 5.67 -9.30
N ASP A 191 4.12 6.80 -8.98
CA ASP A 191 5.57 6.97 -8.91
C ASP A 191 5.86 8.03 -7.82
N ASP A 192 6.76 7.71 -6.89
CA ASP A 192 7.17 8.59 -5.78
C ASP A 192 8.64 8.99 -5.84
N GLY A 193 9.28 8.84 -7.01
CA GLY A 193 10.67 9.19 -7.25
C GLY A 193 11.68 8.26 -6.59
N ASN A 194 11.26 7.08 -6.11
CA ASN A 194 12.16 6.05 -5.62
C ASN A 194 11.56 4.62 -5.72
N THR A 195 12.30 3.59 -5.28
CA THR A 195 11.85 2.18 -5.31
C THR A 195 11.72 1.58 -3.90
N ALA A 196 11.56 2.42 -2.87
CA ALA A 196 11.22 1.94 -1.54
C ALA A 196 9.76 1.46 -1.52
N SER A 197 9.34 0.95 -0.38
CA SER A 197 7.95 0.60 -0.13
C SER A 197 7.65 1.04 1.30
N GLY A 198 6.38 1.20 1.64
CA GLY A 198 5.93 1.86 2.86
C GLY A 198 5.85 3.38 2.74
N ASP A 199 5.88 3.93 1.52
CA ASP A 199 5.70 5.34 1.16
C ASP A 199 4.49 5.57 0.24
N CYS A 200 3.58 4.59 0.18
CA CYS A 200 2.33 4.59 -0.58
C CYS A 200 2.44 4.33 -2.08
N CYS A 201 3.68 4.23 -2.58
CA CYS A 201 3.98 3.60 -3.85
C CYS A 201 4.94 2.43 -3.60
N SER A 202 4.65 1.26 -4.17
CA SER A 202 5.54 0.10 -4.02
C SER A 202 6.73 0.18 -4.98
N ALA A 203 7.75 -0.64 -4.75
CA ALA A 203 8.94 -0.75 -5.60
C ALA A 203 8.66 -1.15 -7.06
N ASN A 204 7.42 -1.54 -7.37
CA ASN A 204 6.92 -1.94 -8.66
C ASN A 204 5.77 -1.02 -9.13
N CYS A 205 5.74 0.20 -8.58
CA CYS A 205 4.90 1.33 -8.98
C CYS A 205 3.40 1.01 -8.95
N GLN A 206 3.00 0.21 -7.96
CA GLN A 206 1.61 -0.04 -7.61
C GLN A 206 1.26 0.68 -6.31
N PHE A 207 0.03 1.18 -6.20
CA PHE A 207 -0.46 1.77 -4.95
C PHE A 207 -0.39 0.75 -3.82
N GLU A 208 0.16 1.18 -2.69
CA GLU A 208 0.07 0.40 -1.47
C GLU A 208 -1.35 0.47 -0.89
N GLY A 209 -1.73 -0.55 -0.13
CA GLY A 209 -3.08 -0.69 0.40
C GLY A 209 -3.47 0.48 1.32
N SER A 210 -4.73 0.90 1.24
CA SER A 210 -5.29 1.88 2.18
C SER A 210 -5.11 1.39 3.64
N GLY A 211 -4.61 2.27 4.51
CA GLY A 211 -4.32 1.96 5.91
C GLY A 211 -2.95 1.32 6.17
N MET A 212 -2.14 1.04 5.13
CA MET A 212 -0.74 0.65 5.34
C MET A 212 0.04 1.81 5.94
N SER A 213 0.92 1.51 6.90
CA SER A 213 1.73 2.52 7.56
C SER A 213 2.68 3.18 6.58
N CYS A 214 2.77 4.51 6.64
CA CYS A 214 3.74 5.29 5.90
C CYS A 214 4.31 6.40 6.77
N ASN A 215 5.19 7.23 6.22
CA ASN A 215 5.74 8.40 6.89
C ASN A 215 5.50 9.64 6.02
N ASP A 216 4.70 10.59 6.50
CA ASP A 216 4.42 11.85 5.79
C ASP A 216 5.54 12.90 5.97
N ASN A 217 6.66 12.49 6.60
CA ASN A 217 7.80 13.29 7.02
C ASN A 217 7.44 14.41 7.99
N ASN A 218 6.31 14.28 8.70
CA ASN A 218 5.92 15.19 9.76
C ASN A 218 6.09 14.52 11.12
N ALA A 219 7.16 14.87 11.82
CA ALA A 219 7.44 14.37 13.17
C ALA A 219 6.39 14.79 14.23
N CYS A 220 5.40 15.61 13.84
CA CYS A 220 4.29 16.04 14.67
C CYS A 220 3.02 15.19 14.51
N THR A 221 3.01 14.21 13.63
CA THR A 221 1.90 13.27 13.45
C THR A 221 2.35 11.85 13.81
N SER A 222 1.38 11.00 14.12
CA SER A 222 1.60 9.60 14.41
C SER A 222 0.49 8.74 13.85
N GLY A 223 0.86 7.58 13.30
CA GLY A 223 -0.06 6.69 12.62
C GLY A 223 -0.45 7.19 11.23
N ASP A 224 0.51 7.77 10.51
CA ASP A 224 0.33 8.14 9.11
C ASP A 224 0.09 6.88 8.28
N ALA A 225 -0.82 7.00 7.32
CA ALA A 225 -1.31 5.85 6.59
C ALA A 225 -1.62 6.19 5.13
N CYS A 226 -1.39 5.22 4.25
CA CYS A 226 -1.71 5.36 2.85
C CYS A 226 -3.22 5.48 2.64
N ASP A 227 -3.63 6.38 1.76
CA ASP A 227 -5.02 6.53 1.36
C ASP A 227 -5.48 5.48 0.32
N GLY A 228 -4.52 4.73 -0.24
CA GLY A 228 -4.74 3.75 -1.32
C GLY A 228 -4.68 4.36 -2.72
N ALA A 229 -4.31 5.63 -2.84
CA ALA A 229 -4.14 6.38 -4.08
C ALA A 229 -2.78 7.09 -4.15
N GLY A 230 -1.79 6.59 -3.41
CA GLY A 230 -0.40 7.06 -3.46
C GLY A 230 -0.10 8.24 -2.54
N ILE A 231 -1.03 8.66 -1.69
CA ILE A 231 -0.79 9.73 -0.72
C ILE A 231 -0.65 9.14 0.68
N CYS A 232 0.47 9.45 1.34
CA CYS A 232 0.61 9.24 2.77
C CYS A 232 -0.20 10.29 3.53
N ALA A 233 -1.38 9.89 4.01
CA ALA A 233 -2.26 10.79 4.75
C ALA A 233 -1.75 10.97 6.18
N GLN A 234 -1.68 12.23 6.60
CA GLN A 234 -1.31 12.62 7.96
C GLN A 234 -2.16 11.92 9.01
N GLY A 235 -1.48 11.36 10.01
CA GLY A 235 -2.07 10.69 11.15
C GLY A 235 -2.59 11.65 12.22
N THR A 236 -2.60 11.16 13.46
CA THR A 236 -3.07 11.95 14.61
C THR A 236 -1.98 12.93 15.04
N GLN A 237 -2.37 14.19 15.26
CA GLN A 237 -1.49 15.22 15.81
C GLN A 237 -0.97 14.81 17.20
N ILE A 238 0.36 14.82 17.36
CA ILE A 238 1.01 14.62 18.64
C ILE A 238 0.75 15.82 19.55
N ASN A 239 0.33 15.53 20.79
CA ASN A 239 0.22 16.53 21.85
C ASN A 239 1.59 16.68 22.53
N CYS A 240 2.25 17.81 22.30
CA CYS A 240 3.54 18.12 22.89
C CYS A 240 3.47 18.73 24.30
N ASN A 241 2.27 18.96 24.84
CA ASN A 241 2.13 19.56 26.16
C ASN A 241 2.71 18.65 27.24
N ASP A 242 3.73 19.14 27.95
CA ASP A 242 4.39 18.46 29.08
C ASP A 242 3.70 18.71 30.42
N GLY A 243 2.68 19.58 30.45
CA GLY A 243 1.93 19.94 31.66
C GLY A 243 2.66 20.91 32.58
N ASN A 244 3.72 21.58 32.11
CA ASN A 244 4.44 22.61 32.85
C ASN A 244 4.09 24.01 32.33
N ASP A 245 3.54 24.86 33.19
CA ASP A 245 3.18 26.25 32.85
C ASP A 245 4.41 27.12 32.50
N CYS A 246 5.60 26.72 32.97
CA CYS A 246 6.85 27.42 32.70
C CYS A 246 7.59 26.96 31.45
N THR A 247 6.93 26.15 30.61
CA THR A 247 7.43 25.79 29.30
C THR A 247 6.39 26.11 28.23
N THR A 248 6.89 26.57 27.08
CA THR A 248 6.12 26.58 25.84
C THR A 248 6.44 25.34 25.02
N ASN A 249 5.37 24.64 24.69
CA ASN A 249 5.40 23.39 23.97
C ASN A 249 4.97 23.65 22.53
N SER A 250 5.88 23.46 21.59
CA SER A 250 5.58 23.62 20.16
C SER A 250 6.05 22.41 19.38
N CYS A 251 5.36 22.10 18.30
CA CYS A 251 5.75 20.99 17.45
C CYS A 251 6.43 21.51 16.18
N ASN A 252 7.67 21.06 15.97
CA ASN A 252 8.43 21.30 14.76
C ASN A 252 8.24 20.11 13.82
N THR A 253 7.75 20.33 12.61
CA THR A 253 7.42 19.24 11.67
C THR A 253 8.62 18.39 11.27
N ALA A 254 9.85 18.90 11.39
CA ALA A 254 11.07 18.14 11.08
C ALA A 254 11.64 17.40 12.30
N THR A 255 11.56 18.00 13.50
CA THR A 255 12.25 17.47 14.70
C THR A 255 11.32 16.97 15.80
N GLY A 256 10.01 17.14 15.65
CA GLY A 256 8.99 16.74 16.63
C GLY A 256 8.78 17.78 17.73
N CYS A 257 8.35 17.32 18.91
CA CYS A 257 8.08 18.19 20.04
C CYS A 257 9.33 18.94 20.51
N THR A 258 9.18 20.25 20.67
CA THR A 258 10.20 21.15 21.19
C THR A 258 9.65 21.88 22.40
N ILE A 259 10.48 21.93 23.44
CA ILE A 259 10.16 22.55 24.73
C ILE A 259 11.08 23.76 24.87
N ALA A 260 10.52 24.92 25.13
CA ALA A 260 11.26 26.13 25.44
C ALA A 260 10.85 26.64 26.82
N ASN A 261 11.80 27.13 27.61
CA ASN A 261 11.47 27.73 28.89
C ASN A 261 10.81 29.08 28.67
N GLU A 262 9.75 29.34 29.43
CA GLU A 262 9.17 30.67 29.51
C GLU A 262 10.14 31.65 30.20
N PRO A 263 10.09 32.95 29.86
CA PRO A 263 10.91 33.97 30.52
C PRO A 263 10.70 34.01 32.04
N ALA A 264 11.75 34.44 32.75
CA ALA A 264 11.64 34.69 34.18
C ALA A 264 10.55 35.76 34.46
N GLY A 265 9.69 35.51 35.44
CA GLY A 265 8.56 36.38 35.78
C GLY A 265 7.26 36.09 35.01
N SER A 266 7.25 35.16 34.06
CA SER A 266 6.00 34.65 33.47
C SER A 266 5.14 34.01 34.56
N PHE A 267 3.83 34.21 34.49
CA PHE A 267 2.88 33.65 35.45
C PHE A 267 2.83 32.12 35.32
N CYS A 268 2.85 31.43 36.45
CA CYS A 268 2.66 29.98 36.54
C CYS A 268 1.87 29.62 37.79
N SER A 269 1.56 28.34 37.95
CA SER A 269 1.00 27.78 39.18
C SER A 269 1.88 26.63 39.66
N ASP A 270 2.30 26.65 40.92
CA ASP A 270 2.96 25.50 41.57
C ASP A 270 1.95 24.48 42.11
N ALA A 271 0.67 24.66 41.78
CA ALA A 271 -0.49 23.91 42.27
C ALA A 271 -0.69 23.96 43.79
N ASN A 272 -0.04 24.90 44.48
CA ASN A 272 -0.24 25.16 45.90
C ASN A 272 -1.16 26.37 46.08
N ILE A 273 -2.34 26.15 46.67
CA ILE A 273 -3.30 27.24 46.91
C ILE A 273 -2.79 28.26 47.94
N CYS A 274 -1.80 27.87 48.74
CA CYS A 274 -1.21 28.71 49.79
C CYS A 274 -0.15 29.68 49.31
N THR A 275 0.10 29.73 48.01
CA THR A 275 1.01 30.68 47.38
C THR A 275 0.24 31.51 46.38
N ASN A 276 0.64 32.77 46.23
CA ASN A 276 0.06 33.65 45.23
C ASN A 276 1.15 34.30 44.37
N SER A 277 0.76 34.62 43.14
CA SER A 277 1.64 35.25 42.16
C SER A 277 2.89 34.43 41.85
N ASP A 278 2.74 33.11 41.67
CA ASP A 278 3.89 32.26 41.33
C ASP A 278 4.43 32.63 39.94
N THR A 279 5.76 32.61 39.83
CA THR A 279 6.46 33.03 38.61
C THR A 279 7.50 32.02 38.16
N CYS A 280 7.70 31.95 36.85
CA CYS A 280 8.76 31.13 36.27
C CYS A 280 10.13 31.72 36.58
N ASP A 281 11.13 30.87 36.80
CA ASP A 281 12.51 31.27 37.05
C ASP A 281 13.34 31.51 35.78
N GLY A 282 12.76 31.28 34.59
CA GLY A 282 13.48 31.33 33.30
C GLY A 282 14.30 30.07 32.99
N ALA A 283 14.40 29.13 33.94
CA ALA A 283 15.03 27.82 33.79
C ALA A 283 14.01 26.68 33.64
N GLY A 284 12.71 27.01 33.63
CA GLY A 284 11.61 26.06 33.42
C GLY A 284 10.95 25.58 34.70
N SER A 285 11.26 26.19 35.86
CA SER A 285 10.60 25.88 37.13
C SER A 285 9.69 27.02 37.58
N CYS A 286 8.53 26.66 38.13
CA CYS A 286 7.63 27.60 38.80
C CYS A 286 8.10 27.82 40.24
N GLN A 287 8.23 29.07 40.66
CA GLN A 287 8.67 29.48 42.00
C GLN A 287 7.53 30.19 42.72
N ALA A 288 7.27 29.77 43.95
CA ALA A 288 6.34 30.44 44.84
C ALA A 288 6.94 31.74 45.37
N GLU A 289 6.32 32.89 45.09
CA GLU A 289 6.84 34.19 45.53
C GLU A 289 6.33 34.61 46.90
N SER A 290 5.05 34.38 47.21
CA SER A 290 4.43 34.89 48.43
C SER A 290 3.43 33.92 49.02
N ALA A 291 3.64 33.59 50.30
CA ALA A 291 2.68 32.82 51.07
C ALA A 291 1.40 33.64 51.27
N VAL A 292 0.26 33.01 51.03
CA VAL A 292 -1.05 33.57 51.36
C VAL A 292 -1.12 33.83 52.86
N ASN A 293 -1.50 35.05 53.24
CA ASN A 293 -1.80 35.36 54.63
C ASN A 293 -3.17 34.81 55.00
N CYS A 294 -3.20 33.82 55.89
CA CYS A 294 -4.41 33.16 56.37
C CYS A 294 -4.91 33.68 57.72
N ASP A 295 -4.31 34.75 58.25
CA ASP A 295 -4.74 35.41 59.50
C ASP A 295 -6.18 35.95 59.38
N ASP A 296 -7.09 35.38 60.16
CA ASP A 296 -8.50 35.81 60.23
C ASP A 296 -8.74 36.97 61.20
N GLY A 297 -7.69 37.42 61.89
CA GLY A 297 -7.73 38.50 62.87
C GLY A 297 -8.28 38.10 64.24
N ASP A 298 -8.54 36.80 64.48
CA ASP A 298 -8.93 36.29 65.78
C ASP A 298 -7.70 35.81 66.57
N GLU A 299 -7.43 36.43 67.72
CA GLU A 299 -6.29 36.07 68.57
C GLU A 299 -6.41 34.66 69.21
N CYS A 300 -7.58 34.03 69.11
CA CYS A 300 -7.86 32.70 69.65
C CYS A 300 -7.87 31.58 68.62
N THR A 301 -7.63 31.87 67.34
CA THR A 301 -7.41 30.88 66.29
C THR A 301 -5.92 30.75 66.01
N ALA A 302 -5.49 29.54 65.66
CA ALA A 302 -4.19 29.28 65.05
C ALA A 302 -4.41 29.14 63.54
N ASP A 303 -3.85 30.06 62.78
CA ASP A 303 -3.96 30.08 61.33
C ASP A 303 -2.93 29.17 60.69
N GLY A 304 -3.39 28.43 59.68
CA GLY A 304 -2.54 27.61 58.85
C GLY A 304 -3.04 27.63 57.42
N CYS A 305 -2.19 27.13 56.52
CA CYS A 305 -2.58 26.93 55.14
C CYS A 305 -2.22 25.52 54.72
N ASP A 306 -3.19 24.79 54.19
CA ASP A 306 -3.01 23.48 53.57
C ASP A 306 -2.91 23.66 52.06
N GLY A 307 -1.86 23.13 51.43
CA GLY A 307 -1.57 23.43 50.02
C GLY A 307 -2.62 22.97 49.02
N ILE A 308 -3.58 22.14 49.45
CA ILE A 308 -4.69 21.65 48.63
C ILE A 308 -6.03 22.28 49.06
N SER A 309 -6.24 22.44 50.37
CA SER A 309 -7.53 22.87 50.94
C SER A 309 -7.60 24.38 51.19
N GLY A 310 -6.46 25.09 51.13
CA GLY A 310 -6.34 26.53 51.38
C GLY A 310 -6.22 26.87 52.87
N CYS A 311 -6.54 28.12 53.21
CA CYS A 311 -6.49 28.62 54.57
C CYS A 311 -7.43 27.85 55.51
N PHE A 312 -6.94 27.54 56.72
CA PHE A 312 -7.71 26.96 57.79
C PHE A 312 -7.34 27.60 59.13
N HIS A 313 -8.27 27.57 60.07
CA HIS A 313 -8.17 28.23 61.37
C HIS A 313 -8.56 27.20 62.45
N SER A 314 -7.70 26.99 63.45
CA SER A 314 -7.90 26.00 64.51
C SER A 314 -7.94 26.65 65.89
N GLU A 315 -9.00 26.41 66.65
CA GLU A 315 -9.19 26.97 68.00
C GLU A 315 -8.03 26.65 68.96
N ILE A 316 -7.48 27.68 69.63
CA ILE A 316 -6.44 27.53 70.65
C ILE A 316 -7.09 27.21 72.01
N LEU A 317 -6.82 26.00 72.52
CA LEU A 317 -7.41 25.53 73.77
C LEU A 317 -7.01 26.39 74.96
N GLY A 318 -8.00 27.04 75.58
CA GLY A 318 -7.81 27.91 76.74
C GLY A 318 -7.67 29.40 76.38
N CYS A 319 -7.75 29.77 75.11
CA CYS A 319 -7.93 31.15 74.69
C CYS A 319 -9.40 31.53 74.84
N ALA A 320 -9.69 32.51 75.70
CA ALA A 320 -11.01 33.09 75.82
C ALA A 320 -10.94 34.48 75.18
N ALA A 321 -11.51 34.64 73.99
CA ALA A 321 -11.60 35.92 73.32
C ALA A 321 -12.16 36.95 74.32
N LEU A 322 -11.39 38.00 74.62
CA LEU A 322 -11.90 39.10 75.43
C LEU A 322 -12.93 39.84 74.59
N ALA A 323 -14.19 39.40 74.68
CA ALA A 323 -15.31 40.07 74.06
C ALA A 323 -15.24 41.57 74.39
N PRO A 324 -15.26 42.48 73.39
CA PRO A 324 -15.20 43.90 73.66
C PRO A 324 -16.41 44.27 74.53
N LEU A 325 -16.14 44.88 75.69
CA LEU A 325 -17.17 45.43 76.58
C LEU A 325 -17.90 46.55 75.86
N VAL A 326 -18.94 46.22 75.10
CA VAL A 326 -19.89 47.20 74.57
C VAL A 326 -20.68 47.72 75.77
N PRO A 327 -20.66 49.03 76.10
CA PRO A 327 -21.50 49.55 77.16
C PRO A 327 -22.96 49.46 76.71
N SER A 328 -23.76 48.77 77.52
CA SER A 328 -25.18 48.57 77.36
C SER A 328 -25.92 49.91 77.32
N VAL A 329 -26.44 50.28 76.14
CA VAL A 329 -27.42 51.37 76.00
C VAL A 329 -28.81 50.79 76.31
N PRO A 330 -29.60 51.37 77.23
CA PRO A 330 -30.87 50.80 77.63
C PRO A 330 -31.96 51.02 76.57
N SER A 331 -32.71 49.95 76.29
CA SER A 331 -33.90 49.94 75.46
C SER A 331 -34.93 50.98 75.90
N LEU A 332 -35.25 51.93 75.03
CA LEU A 332 -36.51 52.67 75.08
C LEU A 332 -37.41 52.28 73.90
N GLY A 333 -38.54 51.65 74.25
CA GLY A 333 -39.86 52.05 73.77
C GLY A 333 -40.23 51.74 72.32
N LEU A 334 -41.01 50.67 72.14
CA LEU A 334 -41.85 50.41 70.97
C LEU A 334 -42.74 51.60 70.59
N VAL A 335 -42.88 51.89 69.30
CA VAL A 335 -44.10 52.46 68.71
C VAL A 335 -44.41 51.71 67.39
N PRO A 336 -45.64 51.21 67.17
CA PRO A 336 -45.99 50.49 65.94
C PRO A 336 -46.75 51.35 64.91
N ARG A 337 -46.54 50.99 63.63
CA ARG A 337 -47.46 50.98 62.47
C ARG A 337 -48.12 52.28 61.93
N SER A 338 -47.85 52.51 60.63
CA SER A 338 -48.82 52.77 59.52
C SER A 338 -48.98 54.20 58.92
N LEU A 339 -49.12 54.19 57.57
CA LEU A 339 -49.48 55.25 56.58
C LEU A 339 -48.34 56.22 56.19
N LEU A 340 -47.97 56.43 54.91
CA LEU A 340 -48.77 56.87 53.75
C LEU A 340 -47.90 56.74 52.46
N LEU A 341 -48.22 55.87 51.48
CA LEU A 341 -48.90 56.09 50.19
C LEU A 341 -48.49 57.32 49.32
N MET A 342 -48.32 57.04 48.00
CA MET A 342 -48.33 57.90 46.77
C MET A 342 -46.95 58.00 46.07
N ALA A 343 -46.64 57.27 44.98
CA ALA A 343 -47.17 57.24 43.60
C ALA A 343 -46.62 58.34 42.66
N ILE A 344 -46.43 57.94 41.38
CA ILE A 344 -46.21 58.70 40.13
C ILE A 344 -44.72 58.75 39.68
N LEU A 345 -44.24 57.88 38.78
CA LEU A 345 -44.41 57.76 37.31
C LEU A 345 -43.89 58.95 36.47
N GLY A 346 -43.11 58.63 35.44
CA GLY A 346 -42.80 59.52 34.31
C GLY A 346 -41.48 59.16 33.61
N PHE A 347 -41.43 58.06 32.86
CA PHE A 347 -41.56 57.99 31.38
C PHE A 347 -40.52 58.79 30.57
N GLY A 348 -39.83 58.08 29.67
CA GLY A 348 -39.04 58.70 28.60
C GLY A 348 -38.24 57.69 27.78
N ALA A 349 -38.91 56.75 27.10
CA ALA A 349 -38.29 55.93 26.05
C ALA A 349 -38.17 56.75 24.76
N ALA A 350 -37.03 56.68 24.07
CA ALA A 350 -36.95 56.94 22.64
C ALA A 350 -35.81 56.11 22.01
N ARG A 351 -36.08 55.68 20.78
CA ARG A 351 -35.52 54.55 20.05
C ARG A 351 -34.83 55.08 18.79
N LEU A 352 -33.90 54.27 18.26
CA LEU A 352 -33.49 54.09 16.85
C LEU A 352 -32.23 54.79 16.27
N ARG A 353 -31.35 53.89 15.80
CA ARG A 353 -30.69 53.76 14.47
C ARG A 353 -29.41 54.56 14.14
N GLY A 354 -28.38 53.77 13.78
CA GLY A 354 -27.74 53.84 12.46
C GLY A 354 -26.26 54.26 12.42
N LYS A 355 -25.42 53.40 11.78
CA LYS A 355 -24.26 53.64 10.86
C LYS A 355 -23.53 55.00 10.94
N GLU A 356 -22.21 55.17 10.81
CA GLU A 356 -21.06 54.50 10.19
C GLU A 356 -19.80 55.25 10.71
N VAL A 357 -18.65 54.59 10.88
CA VAL A 357 -17.37 54.76 10.14
C VAL A 357 -16.50 53.56 10.49
#